data_AF-A0A9N8WNL1-F1
#
_entry.id   AF-A0A9N8WNL1-F1
#
_cell.length_a   1.000
_cell.length_b   1.000
_cell.length_c   1.000
_cell.angle_alpha   90.00
_cell.angle_beta   90.00
_cell.angle_gamma   90.00
#
_symmetry.space_group_name_H-M   'P 1'
#
loop_
_entity.id
_entity.type
_entity.pdbx_description
1 polymer ?
#
loop_
_entity_poly.entity_id
_entity_poly.type
_entity_poly.pdbx_seq_one_letter_code
_entity_poly.pdbx_strand_id
1 'polypeptide(L)'
;MSLSKRKEVDNKKNDTLSFKKTKFCKLEKSSSSMSNHETSPALKIPPEIFIKICQSLAPSDLLSLSRVCKLYNGYLCSRESSTTQDIWKNARIEYLPNLVLPPPEGFDERGYVRLAIERGCHFCNNAPRVRKVYWAFCFRACHDCLMENTISESDLCRRYKLYKLSSLVPYITRGNRKYYERFFYIKHVNEVYREWEGINDQDRTGWIRRKSMECSEYMEKVDEREEAEYQEASFKMREKEILKQSRAEAIEQKLDEMINETDHEGNHYQKEYLKECPSYNNARVQSRPLTERSWKILEGKLRREYLDIANYHRHKEGGNFGVEKLLF
;
A
#
# COMPACT_ATOMS: atom_id res chain seq x y z
N MET A 1 -13.02 -23.00 -67.38
CA MET A 1 -13.49 -24.07 -66.47
C MET A 1 -13.51 -23.47 -65.06
N SER A 2 -14.53 -22.70 -64.65
CA SER A 2 -15.81 -23.20 -64.09
C SER A 2 -15.60 -24.47 -63.27
N LEU A 3 -15.83 -24.47 -61.96
CA LEU A 3 -17.17 -24.39 -61.37
C LEU A 3 -17.17 -23.75 -59.96
N SER A 4 -18.10 -22.81 -59.80
CA SER A 4 -18.69 -22.41 -58.52
C SER A 4 -19.34 -23.58 -57.78
N LYS A 5 -19.29 -23.58 -56.45
CA LYS A 5 -20.42 -23.97 -55.61
C LYS A 5 -20.50 -23.10 -54.36
N ARG A 6 -21.71 -22.59 -54.16
CA ARG A 6 -22.18 -21.68 -53.10
C ARG A 6 -22.42 -22.42 -51.79
N LYS A 7 -22.28 -21.65 -50.70
CA LYS A 7 -23.07 -21.60 -49.45
C LYS A 7 -23.33 -22.90 -48.70
N GLU A 8 -22.84 -22.94 -47.47
CA GLU A 8 -23.68 -23.33 -46.33
C GLU A 8 -23.38 -22.42 -45.14
N VAL A 9 -24.47 -21.95 -44.54
CA VAL A 9 -24.57 -21.05 -43.40
C VAL A 9 -25.08 -21.92 -42.26
N ASP A 10 -24.29 -22.05 -41.21
CA ASP A 10 -24.68 -22.52 -39.88
C ASP A 10 -23.83 -21.67 -38.91
N ASN A 11 -24.30 -20.67 -38.16
CA ASN A 11 -25.49 -20.46 -37.33
C ASN A 11 -25.66 -21.48 -36.20
N LYS A 12 -24.88 -21.29 -35.11
CA LYS A 12 -25.14 -21.67 -33.69
C LYS A 12 -23.80 -21.51 -32.93
N LYS A 13 -23.66 -20.80 -31.81
CA LYS A 13 -24.59 -20.18 -30.86
C LYS A 13 -23.92 -18.94 -30.27
N ASN A 14 -24.74 -17.90 -30.08
CA ASN A 14 -24.45 -16.78 -29.19
C ASN A 14 -24.31 -17.29 -27.76
N ASP A 15 -23.10 -17.28 -27.21
CA ASP A 15 -22.91 -17.23 -25.76
C ASP A 15 -22.88 -15.76 -25.34
N THR A 16 -24.07 -15.18 -25.32
CA THR A 16 -24.37 -14.01 -24.50
C THR A 16 -23.97 -14.34 -23.06
N LEU A 17 -22.84 -13.81 -22.61
CA LEU A 17 -22.52 -13.70 -21.19
C LEU A 17 -23.57 -12.79 -20.56
N SER A 18 -24.62 -13.44 -20.07
CA SER A 18 -25.66 -12.85 -19.26
C SER A 18 -24.99 -12.16 -18.08
N PHE A 19 -24.95 -10.83 -18.11
CA PHE A 19 -24.85 -10.06 -16.88
C PHE A 19 -25.98 -10.55 -15.98
N LYS A 20 -25.62 -11.26 -14.91
CA LYS A 20 -26.55 -11.55 -13.83
C LYS A 20 -27.04 -10.21 -13.31
N LYS A 21 -28.23 -9.80 -13.76
CA LYS A 21 -29.02 -8.72 -13.18
C LYS A 21 -29.12 -9.04 -11.69
N THR A 22 -28.32 -8.35 -10.89
CA THR A 22 -28.52 -8.30 -9.45
C THR A 22 -29.95 -7.82 -9.23
N LYS A 23 -30.75 -8.65 -8.55
CA LYS A 23 -32.15 -8.36 -8.26
C LYS A 23 -32.26 -6.96 -7.65
N PHE A 24 -32.82 -6.02 -8.41
CA PHE A 24 -33.48 -4.85 -7.87
C PHE A 24 -34.66 -5.38 -7.04
N CYS A 25 -34.56 -5.33 -5.71
CA CYS A 25 -35.72 -5.55 -4.86
C CYS A 25 -36.71 -4.42 -5.13
N LYS A 26 -37.89 -4.78 -5.62
CA LYS A 26 -39.08 -3.93 -5.67
C LYS A 26 -39.29 -3.31 -4.29
N LEU A 27 -39.45 -1.98 -4.25
CA LEU A 27 -40.09 -1.32 -3.12
C LEU A 27 -41.55 -1.79 -3.06
N GLU A 28 -41.85 -2.71 -2.16
CA GLU A 28 -43.21 -2.91 -1.68
C GLU A 28 -43.43 -1.98 -0.49
N LYS A 29 -44.41 -1.07 -0.65
CA LYS A 29 -44.93 -0.25 0.44
C LYS A 29 -45.59 -1.19 1.44
N SER A 30 -44.92 -1.44 2.56
CA SER A 30 -45.56 -1.97 3.77
C SER A 30 -45.64 -0.87 4.80
N SER A 31 -46.84 -0.32 4.95
CA SER A 31 -47.26 0.45 6.10
C SER A 31 -47.42 -0.51 7.29
N SER A 32 -46.61 -0.37 8.35
CA SER A 32 -47.07 -0.64 9.73
C SER A 32 -46.04 -0.30 10.80
N SER A 33 -46.58 0.33 11.85
CA SER A 33 -46.11 0.53 13.22
C SER A 33 -44.78 1.24 13.47
N MET A 34 -44.91 2.50 13.93
CA MET A 34 -43.90 3.23 14.68
C MET A 34 -43.50 2.46 15.94
N SER A 35 -42.27 1.93 15.95
CA SER A 35 -41.53 1.67 17.18
C SER A 35 -40.58 2.83 17.41
N ASN A 36 -40.65 3.47 18.58
CA ASN A 36 -39.73 4.52 19.02
C ASN A 36 -38.29 3.97 19.04
N HIS A 37 -37.56 4.15 17.95
CA HIS A 37 -36.11 4.02 17.96
C HIS A 37 -35.54 5.26 18.63
N GLU A 38 -35.02 5.11 19.85
CA GLU A 38 -34.13 6.12 20.43
C GLU A 38 -33.03 6.41 19.41
N THR A 39 -33.07 7.61 18.83
CA THR A 39 -32.04 8.07 17.91
C THR A 39 -30.74 8.19 18.69
N SER A 40 -29.75 7.40 18.26
CA SER A 40 -28.39 7.44 18.82
C SER A 40 -27.94 8.90 19.03
N PRO A 41 -27.35 9.27 20.17
CA PRO A 41 -26.93 10.65 20.46
C PRO A 41 -26.06 11.27 19.36
N ALA A 42 -25.30 10.44 18.65
CA ALA A 42 -24.47 10.83 17.50
C ALA A 42 -25.28 11.41 16.32
N LEU A 43 -26.56 11.04 16.18
CA LEU A 43 -27.49 11.54 15.17
C LEU A 43 -28.15 12.87 15.56
N LYS A 44 -27.87 13.41 16.76
CA LYS A 44 -28.38 14.70 17.24
C LYS A 44 -27.38 15.85 17.05
N ILE A 45 -26.18 15.57 16.52
CA ILE A 45 -25.16 16.58 16.25
C ILE A 45 -25.57 17.41 15.02
N PRO A 46 -25.64 18.75 15.11
CA PRO A 46 -25.90 19.59 13.95
C PRO A 46 -24.87 19.37 12.85
N PRO A 47 -25.25 19.39 11.55
CA PRO A 47 -24.35 19.13 10.44
C PRO A 47 -23.08 19.99 10.45
N GLU A 48 -23.17 21.24 10.89
CA GLU A 48 -22.06 22.21 10.94
C GLU A 48 -21.00 21.80 11.98
N ILE A 49 -21.45 21.30 13.13
CA ILE A 49 -20.56 20.79 14.17
C ILE A 49 -19.93 19.47 13.71
N PHE A 50 -20.70 18.62 13.05
CA PHE A 50 -20.17 17.39 12.46
C PHE A 50 -19.08 17.66 11.41
N ILE A 51 -19.28 18.66 10.53
CA ILE A 51 -18.29 19.08 9.55
C ILE A 51 -17.02 19.57 10.25
N LYS A 52 -17.13 20.41 11.29
CA LYS A 52 -15.98 20.87 12.08
C LYS A 52 -15.18 19.72 12.71
N ILE A 53 -15.88 18.72 13.25
CA ILE A 53 -15.22 17.51 13.77
C ILE A 53 -14.46 16.81 12.63
N CYS A 54 -15.11 16.62 11.48
CA CYS A 54 -14.48 15.93 10.34
C CYS A 54 -13.26 16.66 9.77
N GLN A 55 -13.23 18.00 9.83
CA GLN A 55 -12.10 18.80 9.35
C GLN A 55 -10.80 18.57 10.13
N SER A 56 -10.87 18.04 11.36
CA SER A 56 -9.70 17.72 12.18
C SER A 56 -9.39 16.22 12.26
N LEU A 57 -10.02 15.38 11.43
CA LEU A 57 -9.82 13.94 11.46
C LEU A 57 -8.80 13.47 10.43
N ALA A 58 -8.00 12.49 10.81
CA ALA A 58 -7.12 11.80 9.89
C ALA A 58 -7.95 11.04 8.82
N PRO A 59 -7.40 10.85 7.60
CA PRO A 59 -8.07 10.12 6.53
C PRO A 59 -8.61 8.72 6.91
N SER A 60 -7.89 7.98 7.76
CA SER A 60 -8.33 6.66 8.24
C SER A 60 -9.59 6.74 9.10
N ASP A 61 -9.72 7.80 9.90
CA ASP A 61 -10.87 8.01 10.78
C ASP A 61 -12.08 8.46 9.98
N LEU A 62 -11.88 9.34 8.99
CA LEU A 62 -12.92 9.71 8.03
C LEU A 62 -13.46 8.51 7.26
N LEU A 63 -12.58 7.61 6.80
CA LEU A 63 -13.03 6.38 6.13
C LEU A 63 -13.82 5.48 7.08
N SER A 64 -13.38 5.34 8.32
CA SER A 64 -14.08 4.55 9.34
C SER A 64 -15.44 5.15 9.67
N LEU A 65 -15.49 6.47 9.88
CA LEU A 65 -16.71 7.23 10.18
C LEU A 65 -17.73 7.15 9.04
N SER A 66 -17.27 7.19 7.79
CA SER A 66 -18.12 7.04 6.60
C SER A 66 -18.85 5.68 6.52
N ARG A 67 -18.42 4.69 7.31
CA ARG A 67 -19.00 3.34 7.36
C ARG A 67 -19.90 3.10 8.57
N VAL A 68 -19.99 4.05 9.51
CA VAL A 68 -20.74 3.89 10.76
C VAL A 68 -22.25 3.91 10.53
N CYS A 69 -22.78 4.88 9.78
CA CYS A 69 -24.20 4.99 9.51
C CYS A 69 -24.48 5.65 8.15
N LYS A 70 -25.71 5.50 7.64
CA LYS A 70 -26.13 6.06 6.34
C LYS A 70 -26.02 7.58 6.29
N LEU A 71 -26.25 8.27 7.40
CA LEU A 71 -26.17 9.73 7.48
C LEU A 71 -24.74 10.22 7.25
N TYR A 72 -23.77 9.71 8.02
CA TYR A 72 -22.37 10.08 7.88
C TYR A 72 -21.80 9.62 6.54
N ASN A 73 -22.25 8.47 6.04
CA ASN A 73 -21.93 8.06 4.68
C ASN A 73 -22.37 9.12 3.66
N GLY A 74 -23.61 9.60 3.75
CA GLY A 74 -24.13 10.67 2.89
C GLY A 74 -23.29 11.95 2.93
N TYR A 75 -22.86 12.38 4.11
CA TYR A 75 -22.01 13.57 4.28
C TYR A 75 -20.58 13.37 3.78
N LEU A 76 -19.96 12.22 4.03
CA LEU A 76 -18.54 12.01 3.74
C LEU A 76 -18.27 11.38 2.36
N CYS A 77 -19.30 10.90 1.66
CA CYS A 77 -19.16 10.22 0.38
C CYS A 77 -19.73 10.99 -0.82
N SER A 78 -20.28 12.19 -0.60
CA SER A 78 -20.83 13.03 -1.66
C SER A 78 -19.71 13.60 -2.53
N ARG A 79 -19.67 13.19 -3.80
CA ARG A 79 -18.63 13.62 -4.74
C ARG A 79 -18.76 15.08 -5.15
N GLU A 80 -20.00 15.52 -5.38
CA GLU A 80 -20.29 16.87 -5.88
C GLU A 80 -20.32 17.94 -4.78
N SER A 81 -20.23 17.56 -3.51
CA SER A 81 -20.23 18.52 -2.41
C SER A 81 -18.84 19.12 -2.23
N SER A 82 -18.72 20.44 -2.43
CA SER A 82 -17.49 21.19 -2.16
C SER A 82 -17.03 21.00 -0.72
N THR A 83 -17.93 21.06 0.26
CA THR A 83 -17.61 20.81 1.67
C THR A 83 -17.04 19.43 1.91
N THR A 84 -17.60 18.39 1.28
CA THR A 84 -17.03 17.04 1.37
C THR A 84 -15.64 16.98 0.76
N GLN A 85 -15.42 17.59 -0.41
CA GLN A 85 -14.09 17.66 -1.02
C GLN A 85 -13.09 18.39 -0.12
N ASP A 86 -13.48 19.51 0.49
CA ASP A 86 -12.64 20.28 1.42
C ASP A 86 -12.25 19.48 2.66
N ILE A 87 -13.17 18.71 3.24
CA ILE A 87 -12.87 17.80 4.36
C ILE A 87 -11.76 16.82 3.98
N TRP A 88 -11.90 16.14 2.84
CA TRP A 88 -10.91 15.17 2.38
C TRP A 88 -9.59 15.81 1.98
N LYS A 89 -9.63 16.98 1.34
CA LYS A 89 -8.45 17.76 0.95
C LYS A 89 -7.66 18.21 2.17
N ASN A 90 -8.33 18.76 3.19
CA ASN A 90 -7.69 19.21 4.42
C ASN A 90 -7.04 18.03 5.14
N ALA A 91 -7.78 16.92 5.30
CA ALA A 91 -7.25 15.70 5.90
C ALA A 91 -6.06 15.13 5.11
N ARG A 92 -6.08 15.20 3.77
CA ARG A 92 -4.96 14.79 2.93
C ARG A 92 -3.73 15.66 3.18
N ILE A 93 -3.87 16.98 3.09
CA ILE A 93 -2.75 17.92 3.20
C ILE A 93 -2.13 17.86 4.60
N GLU A 94 -2.95 17.72 5.64
CA GLU A 94 -2.49 17.70 7.03
C GLU A 94 -1.82 16.37 7.43
N TYR A 95 -2.36 15.23 7.01
CA TYR A 95 -1.93 13.92 7.53
C TYR A 95 -1.14 13.06 6.52
N LEU A 96 -1.10 13.43 5.24
CA LEU A 96 -0.40 12.68 4.18
C LEU A 96 0.67 13.57 3.53
N PRO A 97 1.84 13.77 4.17
CA PRO A 97 2.88 14.68 3.69
C PRO A 97 3.46 14.29 2.32
N ASN A 98 3.31 13.02 1.93
CA ASN A 98 3.72 12.51 0.63
C ASN A 98 2.65 12.66 -0.47
N LEU A 99 1.48 13.22 -0.16
CA LEU A 99 0.35 13.34 -1.06
C LEU A 99 -0.12 14.80 -1.18
N VAL A 100 0.82 15.72 -1.43
CA VAL A 100 0.57 17.18 -1.48
C VAL A 100 -0.10 17.61 -2.77
N LEU A 101 0.31 17.03 -3.90
CA LEU A 101 -0.28 17.33 -5.20
C LEU A 101 -1.79 17.07 -5.23
N PRO A 102 -2.58 17.90 -5.95
CA PRO A 102 -4.01 17.67 -6.08
C PRO A 102 -4.32 16.32 -6.74
N PRO A 103 -5.56 15.80 -6.59
CA PRO A 103 -6.00 14.63 -7.31
C PRO A 103 -5.72 14.75 -8.82
N PRO A 104 -5.29 13.66 -9.48
CA PRO A 104 -5.27 13.58 -10.93
C PRO A 104 -6.64 13.90 -11.53
N GLU A 105 -6.67 14.34 -12.79
CA GLU A 105 -7.94 14.64 -13.47
C GLU A 105 -8.87 13.42 -13.45
N GLY A 106 -10.16 13.67 -13.15
CA GLY A 106 -11.17 12.62 -13.02
C GLY A 106 -11.21 11.90 -11.65
N PHE A 107 -10.34 12.26 -10.70
CA PHE A 107 -10.41 11.77 -9.32
C PHE A 107 -10.98 12.83 -8.37
N ASP A 108 -11.84 12.39 -7.45
CA ASP A 108 -12.25 13.17 -6.28
C ASP A 108 -11.24 13.00 -5.13
N GLU A 109 -11.24 13.93 -4.18
CA GLU A 109 -10.31 13.92 -3.03
C GLU A 109 -10.44 12.62 -2.23
N ARG A 110 -11.67 12.14 -2.03
CA ARG A 110 -11.93 10.87 -1.35
C ARG A 110 -11.32 9.69 -2.10
N GLY A 111 -11.55 9.59 -3.41
CA GLY A 111 -11.01 8.51 -4.24
C GLY A 111 -9.48 8.51 -4.24
N TYR A 112 -8.88 9.70 -4.31
CA TYR A 112 -7.44 9.91 -4.26
C TYR A 112 -6.84 9.50 -2.91
N VAL A 113 -7.45 9.93 -1.80
CA VAL A 113 -7.07 9.50 -0.45
C VAL A 113 -7.17 7.98 -0.30
N ARG A 114 -8.28 7.38 -0.75
CA ARG A 114 -8.47 5.92 -0.73
C ARG A 114 -7.41 5.20 -1.56
N LEU A 115 -7.00 5.77 -2.69
CA LEU A 115 -5.95 5.22 -3.53
C LEU A 115 -4.59 5.17 -2.78
N ALA A 116 -4.30 6.17 -1.96
CA ALA A 116 -3.06 6.23 -1.19
C ALA A 116 -3.06 5.33 0.07
N ILE A 117 -4.18 5.27 0.82
CA ILE A 117 -4.18 4.64 2.16
C ILE A 117 -4.76 3.23 2.20
N GLU A 118 -5.74 2.91 1.34
CA GLU A 118 -6.33 1.57 1.33
C GLU A 118 -5.39 0.56 0.67
N ARG A 119 -5.62 -0.71 0.96
CA ARG A 119 -4.85 -1.84 0.42
C ARG A 119 -5.73 -2.68 -0.49
N GLY A 120 -5.08 -3.46 -1.34
CA GLY A 120 -5.76 -4.38 -2.24
C GLY A 120 -5.59 -4.00 -3.71
N CYS A 121 -5.61 -5.04 -4.55
CA CYS A 121 -5.70 -4.88 -5.99
C CYS A 121 -7.08 -4.30 -6.38
N HIS A 122 -7.13 -3.41 -7.36
CA HIS A 122 -8.40 -2.86 -7.86
C HIS A 122 -9.14 -3.82 -8.79
N PHE A 123 -8.41 -4.77 -9.38
CA PHE A 123 -8.96 -5.68 -10.39
C PHE A 123 -9.40 -7.02 -9.80
N CYS A 124 -8.82 -7.44 -8.67
CA CYS A 124 -9.12 -8.71 -8.05
C CYS A 124 -9.22 -8.60 -6.52
N ASN A 125 -9.97 -9.51 -5.91
CA ASN A 125 -10.14 -9.57 -4.45
C ASN A 125 -9.13 -10.51 -3.75
N ASN A 126 -8.22 -11.13 -4.52
CA ASN A 126 -7.30 -12.16 -4.02
C ASN A 126 -5.96 -11.61 -3.51
N ALA A 127 -5.74 -10.29 -3.60
CA ALA A 127 -4.47 -9.67 -3.27
C ALA A 127 -4.63 -8.51 -2.26
N PRO A 128 -5.09 -8.77 -1.01
CA PRO A 128 -5.41 -7.73 -0.03
C PRO A 128 -4.19 -6.99 0.54
N ARG A 129 -2.97 -7.49 0.29
CA ARG A 129 -1.72 -6.91 0.79
C ARG A 129 -1.06 -5.92 -0.17
N VAL A 130 -1.59 -5.74 -1.38
CA VAL A 130 -1.07 -4.78 -2.36
C VAL A 130 -1.17 -3.37 -1.78
N ARG A 131 -0.05 -2.65 -1.81
CA ARG A 131 0.07 -1.25 -1.36
C ARG A 131 0.51 -0.32 -2.48
N LYS A 132 1.40 -0.79 -3.36
CA LYS A 132 1.97 0.01 -4.44
C LYS A 132 0.86 0.60 -5.31
N VAL A 133 0.86 1.92 -5.41
CA VAL A 133 0.08 2.68 -6.37
C VAL A 133 0.91 2.83 -7.63
N TYR A 134 0.30 2.61 -8.79
CA TYR A 134 0.86 2.94 -10.09
C TYR A 134 0.30 4.31 -10.48
N TRP A 135 0.99 5.39 -10.09
CA TRP A 135 0.49 6.77 -10.24
C TRP A 135 0.25 7.16 -11.71
N ALA A 136 1.03 6.61 -12.64
CA ALA A 136 0.77 6.76 -14.08
C ALA A 136 -0.63 6.30 -14.50
N PHE A 137 -1.22 5.34 -13.78
CA PHE A 137 -2.51 4.74 -14.11
C PHE A 137 -3.59 4.94 -13.03
N CYS A 138 -3.24 5.59 -11.92
CA CYS A 138 -4.10 5.84 -10.77
C CYS A 138 -4.79 4.58 -10.20
N PHE A 139 -4.09 3.45 -10.14
CA PHE A 139 -4.60 2.23 -9.49
C PHE A 139 -3.52 1.47 -8.72
N ARG A 140 -3.96 0.57 -7.86
CA ARG A 140 -3.16 -0.51 -7.27
C ARG A 140 -3.47 -1.82 -7.98
N ALA A 141 -2.44 -2.58 -8.32
CA ALA A 141 -2.58 -3.90 -8.94
C ALA A 141 -1.61 -4.92 -8.32
N CYS A 142 -2.03 -6.18 -8.22
CA CYS A 142 -1.07 -7.27 -8.07
C CYS A 142 -0.28 -7.47 -9.37
N HIS A 143 0.78 -8.28 -9.32
CA HIS A 143 1.61 -8.55 -10.48
C HIS A 143 0.79 -9.06 -11.68
N ASP A 144 -0.08 -10.05 -11.45
CA ASP A 144 -0.83 -10.71 -12.53
C ASP A 144 -1.83 -9.74 -13.17
N CYS A 145 -2.63 -9.04 -12.37
CA CYS A 145 -3.56 -8.04 -12.90
C CYS A 145 -2.83 -6.88 -13.59
N LEU A 146 -1.64 -6.48 -13.13
CA LEU A 146 -0.85 -5.48 -13.85
C LEU A 146 -0.45 -6.00 -15.23
N MET A 147 0.03 -7.25 -15.33
CA MET A 147 0.41 -7.86 -16.60
C MET A 147 -0.78 -8.00 -17.56
N GLU A 148 -1.94 -8.39 -17.04
CA GLU A 148 -3.17 -8.54 -17.84
C GLU A 148 -3.69 -7.20 -18.39
N ASN A 149 -3.45 -6.10 -17.66
CA ASN A 149 -4.01 -4.79 -17.98
C ASN A 149 -3.00 -3.86 -18.66
N THR A 150 -1.73 -4.26 -18.80
CA THR A 150 -0.70 -3.44 -19.45
C THR A 150 -0.14 -4.09 -20.70
N ILE A 151 0.36 -3.28 -21.62
CA ILE A 151 1.05 -3.70 -22.84
C ILE A 151 2.46 -3.11 -22.84
N SER A 152 3.45 -3.89 -23.26
CA SER A 152 4.83 -3.41 -23.38
C SER A 152 4.98 -2.48 -24.58
N GLU A 153 6.03 -1.66 -24.60
CA GLU A 153 6.32 -0.78 -25.73
C GLU A 153 6.55 -1.57 -27.03
N SER A 154 7.26 -2.69 -26.95
CA SER A 154 7.49 -3.59 -28.09
C SER A 154 6.16 -4.09 -28.68
N ASP A 155 5.22 -4.52 -27.83
CA ASP A 155 3.92 -5.01 -28.25
C ASP A 155 2.98 -3.88 -28.73
N LEU A 156 3.07 -2.71 -28.11
CA LEU A 156 2.32 -1.51 -28.50
C LEU A 156 2.64 -1.14 -29.96
N CYS A 157 3.92 -1.00 -30.28
CA CYS A 157 4.39 -0.68 -31.63
C CYS A 157 3.93 -1.71 -32.66
N ARG A 158 4.00 -3.00 -32.31
CA ARG A 158 3.56 -4.11 -33.16
C ARG A 158 2.05 -4.09 -33.43
N ARG A 159 1.24 -3.76 -32.43
CA ARG A 159 -0.22 -3.86 -32.51
C ARG A 159 -0.89 -2.67 -33.18
N TYR A 160 -0.48 -1.45 -32.86
CA TYR A 160 -1.21 -0.23 -33.28
C TYR A 160 -0.59 0.48 -34.48
N LYS A 161 0.64 0.13 -34.88
CA LYS A 161 1.38 0.72 -36.02
C LYS A 161 1.47 2.25 -36.01
N LEU A 162 1.23 2.89 -34.86
CA LEU A 162 1.38 4.32 -34.63
C LEU A 162 2.65 4.53 -33.81
N TYR A 163 3.75 4.85 -34.49
CA TYR A 163 5.08 4.93 -33.90
C TYR A 163 5.22 5.96 -32.76
N LYS A 164 4.34 6.97 -32.72
CA LYS A 164 4.31 7.99 -31.66
C LYS A 164 3.42 7.62 -30.48
N LEU A 165 2.67 6.52 -30.53
CA LEU A 165 1.67 6.23 -29.51
C LEU A 165 2.29 6.16 -28.09
N SER A 166 3.52 5.67 -27.96
CA SER A 166 4.22 5.63 -26.67
C SER A 166 4.54 6.99 -26.07
N SER A 167 4.52 8.08 -26.84
CA SER A 167 4.69 9.45 -26.33
C SER A 167 3.36 10.14 -26.03
N LEU A 168 2.21 9.49 -26.25
CA LEU A 168 0.88 10.09 -26.11
C LEU A 168 0.08 9.55 -24.92
N VAL A 169 0.61 8.52 -24.26
CA VAL A 169 -0.05 7.85 -23.13
C VAL A 169 0.90 7.71 -21.95
N PRO A 170 0.40 7.86 -20.71
CA PRO A 170 1.18 7.60 -19.51
C PRO A 170 1.72 6.17 -19.49
N TYR A 171 2.87 6.00 -18.85
CA TYR A 171 3.57 4.72 -18.78
C TYR A 171 4.18 4.48 -17.41
N ILE A 172 4.53 3.23 -17.15
CA ILE A 172 5.46 2.87 -16.08
C ILE A 172 6.68 2.20 -16.68
N THR A 173 7.81 2.31 -16.00
CA THR A 173 9.03 1.61 -16.38
C THR A 173 9.22 0.36 -15.51
N ARG A 174 9.53 -0.77 -16.13
CA ARG A 174 9.84 -2.01 -15.41
C ARG A 174 11.11 -2.64 -15.96
N GLY A 175 11.88 -3.25 -15.06
CA GLY A 175 13.13 -3.93 -15.40
C GLY A 175 14.24 -3.60 -14.42
N ASN A 176 15.47 -3.85 -14.83
CA ASN A 176 16.67 -3.51 -14.06
C ASN A 176 17.45 -2.37 -14.74
N ARG A 177 18.54 -1.93 -14.11
CA ARG A 177 19.38 -0.83 -14.64
C ARG A 177 19.91 -1.05 -16.06
N LYS A 178 20.04 -2.30 -16.52
CA LYS A 178 20.55 -2.63 -17.87
C LYS A 178 19.43 -2.81 -18.91
N TYR A 179 18.28 -3.32 -18.48
CA TYR A 179 17.16 -3.63 -19.35
C TYR A 179 15.88 -3.18 -18.66
N TYR A 180 15.36 -2.03 -19.08
CA TYR A 180 14.05 -1.55 -18.69
C TYR A 180 13.18 -1.33 -19.92
N GLU A 181 11.89 -1.60 -19.78
CA GLU A 181 10.89 -1.42 -20.81
C GLU A 181 9.71 -0.63 -20.26
N ARG A 182 9.08 0.18 -21.12
CA ARG A 182 7.86 0.91 -20.80
C ARG A 182 6.64 0.02 -20.96
N PHE A 183 5.72 0.15 -20.03
CA PHE A 183 4.41 -0.51 -20.04
C PHE A 183 3.32 0.55 -19.99
N PHE A 184 2.25 0.31 -20.73
CA PHE A 184 1.13 1.24 -20.92
C PHE A 184 -0.17 0.58 -20.48
N TYR A 185 -1.06 1.33 -19.83
CA TYR A 185 -2.38 0.80 -19.50
C TYR A 185 -3.23 0.65 -20.76
N ILE A 186 -3.67 -0.58 -21.05
CA ILE A 186 -4.35 -0.93 -22.31
C ILE A 186 -5.59 -0.07 -22.53
N LYS A 187 -6.32 0.28 -21.47
CA LYS A 187 -7.51 1.13 -21.58
C LYS A 187 -7.17 2.54 -22.10
N HIS A 188 -6.15 3.19 -21.54
CA HIS A 188 -5.71 4.52 -22.00
C HIS A 188 -5.18 4.47 -23.43
N VAL A 189 -4.42 3.43 -23.78
CA VAL A 189 -3.95 3.19 -25.16
C VAL A 189 -5.13 3.16 -26.13
N ASN A 190 -6.17 2.39 -25.81
CA ASN A 190 -7.37 2.27 -26.66
C ASN A 190 -8.20 3.56 -26.72
N GLU A 191 -8.20 4.38 -25.67
CA GLU A 191 -8.87 5.69 -25.65
C GLU A 191 -8.14 6.67 -26.58
N VAL A 192 -6.83 6.82 -26.40
CA VAL A 192 -6.01 7.72 -27.21
C VAL A 192 -5.96 7.28 -28.68
N TYR A 193 -5.94 5.98 -28.96
CA TYR A 193 -5.99 5.47 -30.32
C TYR A 193 -7.31 5.79 -31.02
N ARG A 194 -8.45 5.60 -30.33
CA ARG A 194 -9.77 5.95 -30.87
C ARG A 194 -9.93 7.45 -31.09
N GLU A 195 -9.39 8.28 -30.20
CA GLU A 195 -9.33 9.72 -30.43
C GLU A 195 -8.58 10.02 -31.74
N TRP A 196 -7.38 9.44 -31.91
CA TRP A 196 -6.55 9.64 -33.10
C TRP A 196 -7.24 9.19 -34.41
N GLU A 197 -7.94 8.05 -34.40
CA GLU A 197 -8.70 7.56 -35.56
C GLU A 197 -9.78 8.55 -36.01
N GLY A 198 -10.37 9.31 -35.08
CA GLY A 198 -11.37 10.33 -35.35
C GLY A 198 -10.81 11.68 -35.82
N ILE A 199 -9.49 11.88 -35.80
CA ILE A 199 -8.86 13.14 -36.22
C ILE A 199 -8.58 13.12 -37.72
N ASN A 200 -8.98 14.19 -38.41
CA ASN A 200 -8.67 14.45 -39.81
C ASN A 200 -7.15 14.49 -40.05
N ASP A 201 -6.70 13.99 -41.20
CA ASP A 201 -5.27 13.88 -41.52
C ASP A 201 -4.49 15.20 -41.39
N GLN A 202 -5.12 16.31 -41.76
CA GLN A 202 -4.52 17.66 -41.71
C GLN A 202 -4.23 18.11 -40.27
N ASP A 203 -5.04 17.66 -39.30
CA ASP A 203 -4.96 18.06 -37.90
C ASP A 203 -4.12 17.12 -37.04
N ARG A 204 -3.78 15.92 -37.56
CA ARG A 204 -3.07 14.86 -36.80
C ARG A 204 -1.75 15.35 -36.22
N THR A 205 -0.95 16.10 -36.97
CA THR A 205 0.35 16.60 -36.48
C THR A 205 0.18 17.54 -35.29
N GLY A 206 -0.78 18.47 -35.37
CA GLY A 206 -1.08 19.40 -34.28
C GLY A 206 -1.64 18.68 -33.06
N TRP A 207 -2.56 17.73 -33.27
CA TRP A 207 -3.12 16.90 -32.21
C TRP A 207 -2.05 16.05 -31.49
N ILE A 208 -1.19 15.36 -32.24
CA ILE A 208 -0.07 14.56 -31.68
C ILE A 208 0.84 15.44 -30.82
N ARG A 209 1.18 16.65 -31.31
CA ARG A 209 2.03 17.57 -30.55
C ARG A 209 1.39 17.97 -29.23
N ARG A 210 0.11 18.38 -29.23
CA ARG A 210 -0.61 18.75 -28.00
C ARG A 210 -0.73 17.57 -27.03
N LYS A 211 -1.20 16.41 -27.52
CA LYS A 211 -1.37 15.22 -26.69
C LYS A 211 -0.05 14.72 -26.09
N SER A 212 1.07 14.88 -26.82
CA SER A 212 2.40 14.57 -26.31
C SER A 212 2.85 15.53 -25.21
N MET A 213 2.52 16.82 -25.30
CA MET A 213 2.81 17.79 -24.22
C MET A 213 1.95 17.50 -22.99
N GLU A 214 0.64 17.26 -23.17
CA GLU A 214 -0.27 16.86 -22.09
C GLU A 214 0.24 15.60 -21.36
N CYS A 215 0.69 14.60 -22.11
CA CYS A 215 1.27 13.39 -21.53
C CYS A 215 2.58 13.69 -20.78
N SER A 216 3.44 14.57 -21.29
CA SER A 216 4.69 14.95 -20.64
C SER A 216 4.43 15.67 -19.31
N GLU A 217 3.51 16.64 -19.28
CA GLU A 217 3.11 17.36 -18.07
C GLU A 217 2.44 16.42 -17.05
N TYR A 218 1.68 15.43 -17.52
CA TYR A 218 1.11 14.42 -16.65
C TYR A 218 2.20 13.54 -16.03
N MET A 219 3.17 13.09 -16.82
CA MET A 219 4.28 12.25 -16.35
C MET A 219 5.19 12.98 -15.36
N GLU A 220 5.42 14.28 -15.52
CA GLU A 220 6.16 15.08 -14.52
C GLU A 220 5.49 15.03 -13.14
N LYS A 221 4.16 15.16 -13.11
CA LYS A 221 3.39 15.03 -11.85
C LYS A 221 3.36 13.59 -11.33
N VAL A 222 3.51 12.58 -12.19
CA VAL A 222 3.64 11.18 -11.76
C VAL A 222 4.98 10.99 -11.07
N ASP A 223 6.06 11.48 -11.66
CA ASP A 223 7.41 11.41 -11.10
C ASP A 223 7.48 12.12 -9.74
N GLU A 224 6.84 13.29 -9.60
CA GLU A 224 6.77 14.00 -8.32
C GLU A 224 6.05 13.17 -7.22
N ARG A 225 4.98 12.44 -7.58
CA ARG A 225 4.28 11.55 -6.63
C ARG A 225 5.12 10.34 -6.24
N GLU A 226 5.79 9.73 -7.21
CA GLU A 226 6.67 8.58 -6.96
C GLU A 226 7.86 8.98 -6.08
N GLU A 227 8.45 10.14 -6.32
CA GLU A 227 9.53 10.70 -5.50
C GLU A 227 9.05 11.01 -4.09
N ALA A 228 7.90 11.67 -3.93
CA ALA A 228 7.33 11.95 -2.61
C ALA A 228 7.04 10.66 -1.81
N GLU A 229 6.51 9.62 -2.46
CA GLU A 229 6.30 8.30 -1.84
C GLU A 229 7.63 7.66 -1.41
N TYR A 230 8.65 7.73 -2.26
CA TYR A 230 9.99 7.23 -1.97
C TYR A 230 10.62 7.96 -0.78
N GLN A 231 10.56 9.30 -0.77
CA GLN A 231 11.12 10.12 0.30
C GLN A 231 10.47 9.81 1.65
N GLU A 232 9.15 9.72 1.70
CA GLU A 232 8.41 9.35 2.91
C GLU A 232 8.74 7.94 3.40
N ALA A 233 8.85 6.97 2.50
CA ALA A 233 9.29 5.62 2.85
C ALA A 233 10.71 5.62 3.41
N SER A 234 11.62 6.41 2.83
CA SER A 234 13.00 6.58 3.30
C SER A 234 13.05 7.21 4.69
N PHE A 235 12.20 8.21 4.96
CA PHE A 235 12.13 8.90 6.23
C PHE A 235 11.65 7.96 7.33
N LYS A 236 10.53 7.25 7.09
CA LYS A 236 10.02 6.22 8.01
C LYS A 236 11.02 5.09 8.27
N MET A 237 11.83 4.73 7.27
CA MET A 237 12.89 3.73 7.45
C MET A 237 13.99 4.25 8.38
N ARG A 238 14.45 5.49 8.19
CA ARG A 238 15.44 6.15 9.06
C ARG A 238 14.95 6.29 10.49
N GLU A 239 13.71 6.75 10.68
CA GLU A 239 13.08 6.89 12.00
C GLU A 239 13.03 5.54 12.75
N LYS A 240 12.61 4.46 12.05
CA LYS A 240 12.64 3.11 12.62
C LYS A 240 14.04 2.67 13.03
N GLU A 241 15.06 3.05 12.28
CA GLU A 241 16.44 2.69 12.60
C GLU A 241 16.95 3.42 13.84
N ILE A 242 16.62 4.72 13.98
CA ILE A 242 16.89 5.48 15.20
C ILE A 242 16.22 4.82 16.41
N LEU A 243 14.96 4.38 16.28
CA LEU A 243 14.25 3.72 17.37
C LEU A 243 14.87 2.36 17.76
N LYS A 244 15.38 1.59 16.79
CA LYS A 244 16.10 0.33 17.07
C LYS A 244 17.41 0.62 17.80
N GLN A 245 18.15 1.62 17.35
CA GLN A 245 19.42 2.02 17.97
C GLN A 245 19.21 2.48 19.42
N SER A 246 18.24 3.37 19.66
CA SER A 246 17.89 3.82 21.00
C SER A 246 17.43 2.65 21.90
N ARG A 247 16.66 1.70 21.36
CA ARG A 247 16.28 0.49 22.10
C ARG A 247 17.49 -0.37 22.44
N ALA A 248 18.42 -0.55 21.50
CA ALA A 248 19.64 -1.33 21.70
C ALA A 248 20.49 -0.75 22.84
N GLU A 249 20.68 0.56 22.84
CA GLU A 249 21.40 1.29 23.90
C GLU A 249 20.73 1.14 25.26
N ALA A 250 19.39 1.26 25.33
CA ALA A 250 18.65 1.05 26.56
C ALA A 250 18.77 -0.38 27.09
N ILE A 251 18.80 -1.39 26.20
CA ILE A 251 19.07 -2.77 26.58
C ILE A 251 20.50 -2.92 27.11
N GLU A 252 21.50 -2.33 26.44
CA GLU A 252 22.90 -2.38 26.91
C GLU A 252 23.05 -1.80 28.32
N GLN A 253 22.45 -0.64 28.60
CA GLN A 253 22.45 -0.05 29.94
C GLN A 253 21.83 -0.98 30.99
N LYS A 254 20.74 -1.66 30.63
CA LYS A 254 20.11 -2.63 31.52
C LYS A 254 20.93 -3.90 31.71
N LEU A 255 21.68 -4.35 30.70
CA LEU A 255 22.65 -5.43 30.89
C LEU A 255 23.80 -4.99 31.81
N ASP A 256 24.24 -3.73 31.72
CA ASP A 256 25.27 -3.18 32.62
C ASP A 256 24.79 -3.13 34.08
N GLU A 257 23.50 -2.93 34.32
CA GLU A 257 22.91 -3.13 35.66
C GLU A 257 22.97 -4.61 36.06
N MET A 258 22.54 -5.52 35.18
CA MET A 258 22.48 -6.97 35.46
C MET A 258 23.84 -7.59 35.78
N ILE A 259 24.94 -7.17 35.16
CA ILE A 259 26.27 -7.75 35.43
C ILE A 259 26.78 -7.45 36.85
N ASN A 260 26.26 -6.39 37.49
CA ASN A 260 26.56 -6.08 38.88
C ASN A 260 25.75 -6.95 39.86
N GLU A 261 24.73 -7.64 39.36
CA GLU A 261 23.95 -8.59 40.12
C GLU A 261 24.58 -9.98 40.06
N THR A 262 24.13 -10.85 40.96
CA THR A 262 24.55 -12.25 41.03
C THR A 262 23.40 -13.18 40.69
N ASP A 263 23.74 -14.34 40.13
CA ASP A 263 22.80 -15.43 39.92
C ASP A 263 22.52 -16.18 41.25
N HIS A 264 21.67 -17.20 41.17
CA HIS A 264 21.30 -18.06 42.30
C HIS A 264 22.47 -18.85 42.92
N GLU A 265 23.59 -19.00 42.20
CA GLU A 265 24.82 -19.64 42.68
C GLU A 265 25.79 -18.60 43.29
N GLY A 266 25.44 -17.31 43.26
CA GLY A 266 26.28 -16.20 43.72
C GLY A 266 27.30 -15.73 42.69
N ASN A 267 27.24 -16.20 41.44
CA ASN A 267 28.15 -15.80 40.38
C ASN A 267 27.63 -14.54 39.68
N HIS A 268 28.52 -13.61 39.35
CA HIS A 268 28.17 -12.44 38.54
C HIS A 268 27.87 -12.83 37.10
N TYR A 269 26.88 -12.17 36.50
CA TYR A 269 26.56 -12.38 35.09
C TYR A 269 27.69 -11.85 34.19
N GLN A 270 27.99 -12.61 33.13
CA GLN A 270 28.94 -12.22 32.09
C GLN A 270 28.22 -11.59 30.90
N LYS A 271 28.67 -10.40 30.47
CA LYS A 271 28.01 -9.63 29.42
C LYS A 271 28.05 -10.36 28.07
N GLU A 272 29.13 -11.06 27.79
CA GLU A 272 29.37 -11.82 26.56
C GLU A 272 28.31 -12.91 26.39
N TYR A 273 28.06 -13.69 27.45
CA TYR A 273 27.06 -14.76 27.42
C TYR A 273 25.64 -14.21 27.33
N LEU A 274 25.35 -13.07 27.97
CA LEU A 274 24.06 -12.37 27.82
C LEU A 274 23.81 -11.91 26.37
N LYS A 275 24.86 -11.56 25.63
CA LYS A 275 24.77 -11.17 24.21
C LYS A 275 24.59 -12.36 23.25
N GLU A 276 24.95 -13.57 23.69
CA GLU A 276 24.70 -14.80 22.95
C GLU A 276 23.23 -15.26 23.05
N CYS A 277 22.50 -14.80 24.08
CA CYS A 277 21.08 -15.12 24.27
C CYS A 277 20.22 -14.81 23.02
N PRO A 278 19.45 -15.78 22.49
CA PRO A 278 18.52 -15.52 21.38
C PRO A 278 17.53 -14.39 21.66
N SER A 279 17.08 -14.25 22.92
CA SER A 279 16.18 -13.17 23.31
C SER A 279 16.84 -11.79 23.24
N TYR A 280 18.14 -11.67 23.53
CA TYR A 280 18.88 -10.41 23.35
C TYR A 280 18.89 -9.99 21.88
N ASN A 281 19.32 -10.91 20.99
CA ASN A 281 19.43 -10.64 19.56
C ASN A 281 18.08 -10.25 18.94
N ASN A 282 17.02 -10.96 19.31
CA ASN A 282 15.65 -10.64 18.89
C ASN A 282 15.12 -9.32 19.47
N ALA A 283 15.50 -8.96 20.69
CA ALA A 283 15.05 -7.74 21.34
C ALA A 283 15.70 -6.48 20.77
N ARG A 284 16.99 -6.55 20.41
CA ARG A 284 17.78 -5.41 19.92
C ARG A 284 17.32 -4.88 18.57
N VAL A 285 16.84 -5.75 17.69
CA VAL A 285 16.41 -5.37 16.32
C VAL A 285 14.99 -4.81 16.24
N GLN A 286 14.29 -4.71 17.37
CA GLN A 286 12.92 -4.21 17.42
C GLN A 286 12.89 -2.68 17.49
N SER A 287 11.96 -2.05 16.76
CA SER A 287 11.82 -0.59 16.74
C SER A 287 10.85 -0.04 17.79
N ARG A 288 10.41 -0.85 18.75
CA ARG A 288 9.49 -0.42 19.83
C ARG A 288 10.30 0.04 21.05
N PRO A 289 9.93 1.14 21.73
CA PRO A 289 10.64 1.58 22.94
C PRO A 289 10.76 0.47 24.00
N LEU A 290 11.87 0.45 24.73
CA LEU A 290 12.05 -0.44 25.89
C LEU A 290 11.30 0.15 27.08
N THR A 291 10.11 -0.39 27.36
CA THR A 291 9.37 -0.06 28.59
C THR A 291 9.82 -0.94 29.74
N GLU A 292 9.63 -0.47 30.97
CA GLU A 292 9.94 -1.23 32.19
C GLU A 292 9.27 -2.62 32.20
N ARG A 293 7.99 -2.67 31.79
CA ARG A 293 7.27 -3.95 31.64
C ARG A 293 7.92 -4.86 30.60
N SER A 294 8.32 -4.32 29.46
CA SER A 294 8.97 -5.10 28.40
C SER A 294 10.38 -5.55 28.79
N TRP A 295 11.08 -4.75 29.60
CA TRP A 295 12.38 -5.09 30.17
C TRP A 295 12.26 -6.29 31.12
N LYS A 296 11.35 -6.26 32.11
CA LYS A 296 11.15 -7.40 33.04
C LYS A 296 10.86 -8.73 32.33
N ILE A 297 10.09 -8.67 31.23
CA ILE A 297 9.82 -9.85 30.40
C ILE A 297 11.09 -10.35 29.69
N LEU A 298 11.88 -9.42 29.14
CA LEU A 298 13.14 -9.74 28.47
C LEU A 298 14.17 -10.29 29.47
N GLU A 299 14.37 -9.59 30.58
CA GLU A 299 15.26 -9.95 31.68
C GLU A 299 14.99 -11.38 32.18
N GLY A 300 13.73 -11.72 32.43
CA GLY A 300 13.37 -13.09 32.83
C GLY A 300 13.71 -14.14 31.78
N LYS A 301 13.69 -13.81 30.48
CA LYS A 301 14.17 -14.71 29.42
C LYS A 301 15.68 -14.80 29.41
N LEU A 302 16.38 -13.66 29.51
CA LEU A 302 17.83 -13.60 29.52
C LEU A 302 18.41 -14.43 30.67
N ARG A 303 17.86 -14.32 31.88
CA ARG A 303 18.31 -15.11 33.03
C ARG A 303 18.18 -16.62 32.80
N ARG A 304 17.10 -17.07 32.14
CA ARG A 304 16.93 -18.50 31.81
C ARG A 304 17.91 -18.95 30.74
N GLU A 305 17.98 -18.23 29.64
CA GLU A 305 18.87 -18.55 28.50
C GLU A 305 20.36 -18.47 28.89
N TYR A 306 20.71 -17.55 29.79
CA TYR A 306 22.07 -17.38 30.30
C TYR A 306 22.60 -18.64 30.97
N LEU A 307 21.77 -19.35 31.75
CA LEU A 307 22.21 -20.55 32.46
C LEU A 307 22.66 -21.65 31.48
N ASP A 308 21.91 -21.84 30.39
CA ASP A 308 22.26 -22.81 29.36
C ASP A 308 23.58 -22.44 28.67
N ILE A 309 23.76 -21.16 28.34
CA ILE A 309 24.97 -20.62 27.70
C ILE A 309 26.18 -20.73 28.63
N ALA A 310 26.04 -20.30 29.89
CA ALA A 310 27.11 -20.36 30.89
C ALA A 310 27.54 -21.81 31.15
N ASN A 311 26.59 -22.75 31.27
CA ASN A 311 26.91 -24.18 31.39
C ASN A 311 27.69 -24.71 30.19
N TYR A 312 27.27 -24.36 28.98
CA TYR A 312 27.97 -24.76 27.76
C TYR A 312 29.43 -24.27 27.75
N HIS A 313 29.68 -23.00 28.08
CA HIS A 313 31.05 -22.46 28.14
C HIS A 313 31.89 -23.10 29.25
N ARG A 314 31.33 -23.30 30.46
CA ARG A 314 32.01 -24.00 31.57
C ARG A 314 32.45 -25.43 31.19
N HIS A 315 31.59 -26.19 30.51
CA HIS A 315 31.94 -27.53 30.03
C HIS A 315 33.01 -27.53 28.93
N LYS A 316 32.97 -26.54 28.04
CA LYS A 316 33.95 -26.40 26.96
C LYS A 316 35.34 -26.03 27.47
N GLU A 317 35.42 -25.17 28.49
CA GLU A 317 36.68 -24.82 29.15
C GLU A 317 37.24 -25.99 29.98
N GLY A 318 36.38 -26.72 30.69
CA GLY A 318 36.77 -27.92 31.45
C GLY A 318 37.22 -29.11 30.59
N GLY A 319 36.75 -29.22 29.35
CA GLY A 319 37.12 -30.28 28.41
C GLY A 319 38.51 -30.12 27.76
N ASN A 320 39.12 -28.93 27.85
CA ASN A 320 40.40 -28.64 27.20
C ASN A 320 41.64 -28.99 28.06
N PHE A 321 41.44 -29.44 29.31
CA PHE A 321 42.51 -29.91 30.21
C PHE A 321 42.76 -31.43 30.14
N GLY A 322 42.09 -32.15 29.23
CA GLY A 322 42.11 -33.62 29.16
C GLY A 322 43.00 -34.28 28.10
N VAL A 323 43.77 -33.52 27.32
CA VAL A 323 44.58 -34.07 26.20
C VAL A 323 46.04 -33.61 26.28
N GLU A 324 46.65 -33.66 27.46
CA GLU A 324 48.11 -33.51 27.60
C GLU A 324 48.61 -34.23 28.86
N LYS A 325 48.42 -35.56 28.91
CA LYS A 325 49.11 -36.45 29.87
C LYS A 325 48.92 -37.91 29.44
N LEU A 326 49.63 -38.32 28.40
CA LEU A 326 49.95 -39.73 28.12
C LEU A 326 51.12 -39.79 27.13
N LEU A 327 52.29 -39.32 27.60
CA LEU A 327 53.60 -39.74 27.11
C LEU A 327 54.48 -39.85 28.35
N PHE A 328 54.49 -41.04 28.96
CA PHE A 328 55.64 -41.82 29.40
C PHE A 328 55.16 -43.07 30.14
#